data_AF-A0A7S4SVF2-F1
#
_entry.id   AF-A0A7S4SVF2-F1
#
_cell.length_a   1.000
_cell.length_b   1.000
_cell.length_c   1.000
_cell.angle_alpha   90.00
_cell.angle_beta   90.00
_cell.angle_gamma   90.00
#
_symmetry.space_group_name_H-M   'P 1'
#
loop_
_entity.id
_entity.type
_entity.pdbx_description
1 polymer ?
#
loop_
_entity_poly.entity_id
_entity_poly.type
_entity_poly.pdbx_seq_one_letter_code
_entity_poly.pdbx_strand_id
1 'polypeptide(L)'
;IEEEEKELSLSNVLVSLGARELLSGVFPMDLPSSSMPEEIWLYIQKPTKEGVVRTIETALRRHRSSSLASSSLFDSLNNAQKMVLYSYLLKKDGDEIEQESIKATLKTFPIFRAYTNDLSNKAATIVHNFVTGLTQMSYFVVKDATSYDKKYMNDEFLCYDTFQERERLVSYIGCVSLTRCQFWKRFVLPQLEEVKENETMEEVRMRVDAINNMLLVDLPTFCSEDDEFRNILSGIKFIPTAASDVQPSSSAESTTANISVRKRTILKCPSELYDPDVTQLRALMDLNDFPSEDYSAPEILITLRTLGLKTNLTWDVVLDCARSIESQCFDNNERKQKDLAKERGKELLSFLDIQCE
;
A
#
# COMPACT_ATOMS: atom_id res chain seq x y z
N ILE A 1 -23.69 22.45 -27.15
CA ILE A 1 -22.23 22.37 -27.33
C ILE A 1 -21.79 23.83 -27.38
N GLU A 2 -20.89 24.24 -26.48
CA GLU A 2 -20.49 25.63 -26.18
C GLU A 2 -21.39 26.38 -25.19
N GLU A 3 -21.34 25.98 -23.91
CA GLU A 3 -21.62 26.89 -22.80
C GLU A 3 -20.81 26.42 -21.56
N GLU A 4 -19.94 27.32 -21.08
CA GLU A 4 -19.28 27.32 -19.77
C GLU A 4 -18.19 26.27 -19.43
N GLU A 5 -17.13 26.19 -20.24
CA GLU A 5 -15.79 26.02 -19.65
C GLU A 5 -15.27 27.40 -19.20
N LYS A 6 -15.86 27.92 -18.11
CA LYS A 6 -15.25 29.04 -17.39
C LYS A 6 -13.90 28.55 -16.88
N GLU A 7 -12.80 29.03 -17.46
CA GLU A 7 -11.45 28.73 -16.97
C GLU A 7 -11.45 28.86 -15.44
N LEU A 8 -11.19 27.74 -14.76
CA LEU A 8 -11.14 27.64 -13.32
C LEU A 8 -9.90 28.41 -12.81
N SER A 9 -10.03 29.73 -12.77
CA SER A 9 -9.03 30.64 -12.24
C SER A 9 -9.03 30.61 -10.70
N LEU A 10 -7.84 30.72 -10.10
CA LEU A 10 -7.66 30.90 -8.66
C LEU A 10 -8.52 32.05 -8.11
N SER A 11 -8.71 33.13 -8.87
CA SER A 11 -9.56 34.26 -8.48
C SER A 11 -11.01 33.84 -8.25
N ASN A 12 -11.56 33.01 -9.13
CA ASN A 12 -12.94 32.51 -9.03
C ASN A 12 -13.10 31.62 -7.79
N VAL A 13 -12.08 30.81 -7.48
CA VAL A 13 -12.09 29.94 -6.29
C VAL A 13 -12.02 30.77 -5.00
N LEU A 14 -11.19 31.81 -4.96
CA LEU A 14 -11.09 32.70 -3.79
C LEU A 14 -12.37 33.51 -3.56
N VAL A 15 -12.99 34.01 -4.63
CA VAL A 15 -14.29 34.69 -4.55
C VAL A 15 -15.36 33.73 -4.00
N SER A 16 -15.39 32.46 -4.44
CA SER A 16 -16.34 31.46 -3.90
C SER A 16 -16.12 31.12 -2.42
N LEU A 17 -14.89 31.30 -1.91
CA LEU A 17 -14.55 31.16 -0.49
C LEU A 17 -14.86 32.43 0.34
N GLY A 18 -15.36 33.50 -0.28
CA GLY A 18 -15.58 34.79 0.37
C GLY A 18 -14.29 35.53 0.71
N ALA A 19 -13.17 35.15 0.08
CA ALA A 19 -11.88 35.82 0.22
C ALA A 19 -11.89 37.15 -0.59
N ARG A 20 -11.44 38.26 0.04
CA ARG A 20 -11.35 39.57 -0.62
C ARG A 20 -10.16 39.64 -1.58
N GLU A 21 -10.29 40.48 -2.61
CA GLU A 21 -9.41 40.55 -3.79
C GLU A 21 -7.90 40.61 -3.46
N LEU A 22 -7.13 39.78 -4.16
CA LEU A 22 -5.66 39.85 -4.19
C LEU A 22 -5.23 41.02 -5.09
N LEU A 23 -4.07 41.61 -4.79
CA LEU A 23 -3.44 42.61 -5.66
C LEU A 23 -2.91 41.98 -6.95
N SER A 24 -3.77 41.71 -7.93
CA SER A 24 -3.31 41.32 -9.28
C SER A 24 -3.39 42.45 -10.30
N GLY A 25 -3.67 43.70 -9.88
CA GLY A 25 -3.73 44.82 -10.82
C GLY A 25 -4.06 46.21 -10.28
N VAL A 26 -4.17 46.41 -8.95
CA VAL A 26 -4.57 47.72 -8.39
C VAL A 26 -3.37 48.64 -8.09
N PHE A 27 -2.17 48.06 -7.87
CA PHE A 27 -0.94 48.83 -7.68
C PHE A 27 0.19 48.27 -8.57
N PRO A 28 0.99 49.13 -9.23
CA PRO A 28 2.21 48.74 -9.93
C PRO A 28 3.07 47.81 -9.06
N MET A 29 3.53 46.68 -9.64
CA MET A 29 4.38 45.68 -8.97
C MET A 29 5.68 46.25 -8.38
N ASP A 30 6.05 47.48 -8.77
CA ASP A 30 7.30 48.15 -8.42
C ASP A 30 7.16 49.25 -7.36
N LEU A 31 6.01 49.37 -6.67
CA LEU A 31 5.91 50.34 -5.57
C LEU A 31 6.77 49.88 -4.38
N PRO A 32 7.77 50.66 -3.96
CA PRO A 32 8.59 50.32 -2.81
C PRO A 32 7.70 50.25 -1.56
N SER A 33 7.95 49.25 -0.70
CA SER A 33 7.22 48.98 0.55
C SER A 33 7.07 50.20 1.46
N SER A 34 7.89 51.23 1.26
CA SER A 34 7.89 52.51 1.98
C SER A 34 6.85 53.53 1.50
N SER A 35 6.14 53.28 0.41
CA SER A 35 5.21 54.24 -0.22
C SER A 35 3.75 54.09 0.20
N MET A 36 3.41 53.01 0.93
CA MET A 36 2.06 52.75 1.43
C MET A 36 2.07 52.64 2.96
N PRO A 37 1.07 53.20 3.66
CA PRO A 37 0.87 52.99 5.09
C PRO A 37 0.81 51.50 5.43
N GLU A 38 1.53 51.06 6.47
CA GLU A 38 1.57 49.65 6.91
C GLU A 38 0.18 49.07 7.16
N GLU A 39 -0.77 49.94 7.53
CA GLU A 39 -2.15 49.59 7.81
C GLU A 39 -2.89 49.08 6.56
N ILE A 40 -2.49 49.47 5.35
CA ILE A 40 -3.16 49.03 4.11
C ILE A 40 -2.79 47.57 3.79
N TRP A 41 -1.57 47.15 4.13
CA TRP A 41 -1.14 45.75 3.99
C TRP A 41 -1.89 44.80 4.94
N LEU A 42 -2.55 45.31 5.98
CA LEU A 42 -3.49 44.52 6.81
C LEU A 42 -4.76 44.15 6.03
N TYR A 43 -5.14 44.94 5.03
CA TYR A 43 -6.40 44.78 4.28
C TYR A 43 -6.20 44.24 2.86
N ILE A 44 -4.99 44.32 2.32
CA ILE A 44 -4.70 43.91 0.95
C ILE A 44 -3.53 42.91 0.93
N GLN A 45 -3.81 41.68 0.51
CA GLN A 45 -2.81 40.62 0.44
C GLN A 45 -2.18 40.56 -0.95
N LYS A 46 -0.85 40.37 -0.98
CA LYS A 46 -0.10 40.09 -2.22
C LYS A 46 -0.56 38.75 -2.80
N PRO A 47 -0.50 38.55 -4.13
CA PRO A 47 -0.80 37.26 -4.78
C PRO A 47 0.36 36.26 -4.58
N THR A 48 0.87 36.16 -3.35
CA THR A 48 1.83 35.15 -2.91
C THR A 48 1.09 34.01 -2.21
N LYS A 49 1.73 32.85 -2.04
CA LYS A 49 1.13 31.69 -1.35
C LYS A 49 0.66 32.06 0.06
N GLU A 50 1.46 32.85 0.79
CA GLU A 50 1.10 33.37 2.11
C GLU A 50 -0.13 34.28 2.06
N GLY A 51 -0.18 35.21 1.09
CA GLY A 51 -1.31 36.11 0.94
C GLY A 51 -2.61 35.38 0.67
N VAL A 52 -2.58 34.34 -0.16
CA VAL A 52 -3.73 33.46 -0.42
C VAL A 52 -4.22 32.79 0.86
N VAL A 53 -3.30 32.18 1.63
CA VAL A 53 -3.66 31.50 2.90
C VAL A 53 -4.23 32.50 3.91
N ARG A 54 -3.63 33.69 4.05
CA ARG A 54 -4.14 34.74 4.94
C ARG A 54 -5.53 35.22 4.53
N THR A 55 -5.79 35.40 3.24
CA THR A 55 -7.12 35.83 2.78
C THR A 55 -8.17 34.77 3.11
N ILE A 56 -7.87 33.49 2.88
CA ILE A 56 -8.74 32.37 3.27
C ILE A 56 -8.92 32.31 4.79
N GLU A 57 -7.85 32.54 5.56
CA GLU A 57 -7.92 32.61 7.03
C GLU A 57 -8.87 33.72 7.50
N THR A 58 -8.80 34.91 6.91
CA THR A 58 -9.72 35.99 7.26
C THR A 58 -11.17 35.66 6.89
N ALA A 59 -11.40 34.95 5.79
CA ALA A 59 -12.73 34.46 5.42
C ALA A 59 -13.24 33.41 6.42
N LEU A 60 -12.38 32.46 6.82
CA LEU A 60 -12.68 31.47 7.86
C LEU A 60 -13.01 32.12 9.21
N ARG A 61 -12.25 33.14 9.63
CA ARG A 61 -12.53 33.89 10.87
C ARG A 61 -13.87 34.64 10.79
N ARG A 62 -14.21 35.25 9.64
CA ARG A 62 -15.51 35.91 9.44
C ARG A 62 -16.68 34.93 9.53
N HIS A 63 -16.54 33.74 8.94
CA HIS A 63 -17.56 32.70 8.99
C HIS A 63 -17.74 32.08 10.38
N ARG A 64 -16.65 31.91 11.15
CA ARG A 64 -16.74 31.41 12.55
C ARG A 64 -17.51 32.37 13.46
N SER A 65 -17.46 33.67 13.17
CA SER A 65 -18.17 34.70 13.95
C SER A 65 -19.67 34.82 13.62
N SER A 66 -20.17 34.21 12.53
CA SER A 66 -21.56 34.39 12.06
C SER A 66 -22.57 33.31 12.48
N SER A 67 -22.15 32.27 13.23
CA SER A 67 -23.00 31.25 13.89
C SER A 67 -23.76 30.24 13.00
N LEU A 68 -24.00 29.04 13.57
CA LEU A 68 -25.00 27.99 13.25
C LEU A 68 -24.79 26.93 12.15
N ALA A 69 -23.72 26.93 11.36
CA ALA A 69 -23.44 25.80 10.48
C ALA A 69 -21.97 25.37 10.55
N SER A 70 -21.74 24.23 11.20
CA SER A 70 -20.49 23.46 11.16
C SER A 70 -20.26 22.77 9.81
N SER A 71 -20.83 23.28 8.71
CA SER A 71 -20.45 22.89 7.35
C SER A 71 -19.25 23.73 6.96
N SER A 72 -18.15 23.06 6.62
CA SER A 72 -16.89 23.74 6.31
C SER A 72 -17.12 24.72 5.15
N LEU A 73 -16.47 25.90 5.18
CA LEU A 73 -16.46 26.86 4.06
C LEU A 73 -16.04 26.21 2.72
N PHE A 74 -15.42 25.04 2.79
CA PHE A 74 -14.94 24.23 1.68
C PHE A 74 -15.96 23.17 1.22
N ASP A 75 -17.12 23.03 1.88
CA ASP A 75 -18.21 22.15 1.45
C ASP A 75 -18.94 22.75 0.23
N SER A 76 -18.88 24.08 0.07
CA SER A 76 -19.37 24.76 -1.13
C SER A 76 -18.43 24.64 -2.33
N LEU A 77 -17.20 24.17 -2.14
CA LEU A 77 -16.21 24.00 -3.20
C LEU A 77 -16.29 22.61 -3.83
N ASN A 78 -16.31 22.58 -5.16
CA ASN A 78 -16.21 21.34 -5.92
C ASN A 78 -14.76 20.80 -5.90
N ASN A 79 -14.59 19.50 -6.17
CA ASN A 79 -13.29 18.82 -6.14
C ASN A 79 -12.27 19.47 -7.10
N ALA A 80 -12.71 19.93 -8.27
CA ALA A 80 -11.85 20.65 -9.22
C ALA A 80 -11.30 21.97 -8.63
N GLN A 81 -12.12 22.71 -7.88
CA GLN A 81 -11.70 23.96 -7.25
C GLN A 81 -10.71 23.72 -6.10
N LYS A 82 -10.91 22.65 -5.33
CA LYS A 82 -9.95 22.19 -4.31
C LYS A 82 -8.60 21.82 -4.94
N MET A 83 -8.62 21.16 -6.09
CA MET A 83 -7.40 20.84 -6.86
C MET A 83 -6.68 22.07 -7.39
N VAL A 84 -7.39 23.11 -7.81
CA VAL A 84 -6.77 24.39 -8.22
C VAL A 84 -6.06 25.03 -7.04
N LEU A 85 -6.69 25.12 -5.86
CA LEU A 85 -6.05 25.63 -4.64
C LEU A 85 -4.82 24.80 -4.25
N TYR A 86 -4.97 23.48 -4.25
CA TYR A 86 -3.88 22.55 -3.97
C TYR A 86 -2.70 22.75 -4.94
N SER A 87 -2.96 22.81 -6.25
CA SER A 87 -1.93 23.02 -7.26
C SER A 87 -1.22 24.38 -7.14
N TYR A 88 -1.94 25.44 -6.78
CA TYR A 88 -1.32 26.76 -6.61
C TYR A 88 -0.43 26.81 -5.37
N LEU A 89 -0.88 26.22 -4.27
CA LEU A 89 -0.16 26.23 -3.00
C LEU A 89 1.04 25.25 -3.01
N LEU A 90 0.91 24.10 -3.67
CA LEU A 90 1.91 23.02 -3.65
C LEU A 90 2.64 22.77 -4.96
N LYS A 91 2.12 23.10 -6.15
CA LYS A 91 2.79 22.82 -7.44
C LYS A 91 3.47 24.04 -8.06
N LYS A 92 2.90 25.25 -7.95
CA LYS A 92 3.44 26.43 -8.62
C LYS A 92 4.75 26.91 -7.98
N ASP A 93 5.78 27.15 -8.78
CA ASP A 93 7.01 27.81 -8.34
C ASP A 93 6.70 29.25 -7.93
N GLY A 94 7.15 29.60 -6.73
CA GLY A 94 6.85 30.85 -6.04
C GLY A 94 7.27 30.74 -4.59
N ASP A 95 7.39 31.89 -3.92
CA ASP A 95 7.97 32.05 -2.58
C ASP A 95 7.56 30.96 -1.59
N GLU A 96 8.53 30.45 -0.85
CA GLU A 96 8.28 29.45 0.19
C GLU A 96 7.47 30.05 1.33
N ILE A 97 6.64 29.22 1.97
CA ILE A 97 5.90 29.65 3.16
C ILE A 97 6.85 29.53 4.35
N GLU A 98 7.36 30.66 4.84
CA GLU A 98 8.29 30.68 5.97
C GLU A 98 7.54 30.68 7.31
N GLN A 99 6.40 31.37 7.38
CA GLN A 99 5.70 31.57 8.66
C GLN A 99 4.99 30.30 9.17
N GLU A 100 5.34 29.89 10.39
CA GLU A 100 4.76 28.73 11.10
C GLU A 100 3.24 28.84 11.31
N SER A 101 2.74 30.05 11.57
CA SER A 101 1.30 30.31 11.74
C SER A 101 0.51 30.04 10.45
N ILE A 102 1.10 30.37 9.30
CA ILE A 102 0.50 30.13 7.98
C ILE A 102 0.51 28.65 7.66
N LYS A 103 1.60 27.94 7.98
CA LYS A 103 1.66 26.48 7.89
C LYS A 103 0.59 25.82 8.75
N ALA A 104 0.40 26.28 9.99
CA ALA A 104 -0.65 25.78 10.87
C ALA A 104 -2.06 26.00 10.29
N THR A 105 -2.33 27.17 9.74
CA THR A 105 -3.59 27.46 9.03
C THR A 105 -3.77 26.55 7.81
N LEU A 106 -2.72 26.37 7.01
CA LEU A 106 -2.74 25.51 5.82
C LEU A 106 -3.11 24.06 6.17
N LYS A 107 -2.61 23.51 7.29
CA LYS A 107 -2.97 22.16 7.77
C LYS A 107 -4.47 21.99 8.04
N THR A 108 -5.21 23.08 8.25
CA THR A 108 -6.66 23.03 8.48
C THR A 108 -7.49 22.94 7.19
N PHE A 109 -6.88 23.17 6.03
CA PHE A 109 -7.61 23.22 4.76
C PHE A 109 -7.89 21.83 4.20
N PRO A 110 -9.15 21.52 3.80
CA PRO A 110 -9.51 20.24 3.19
C PRO A 110 -9.20 20.20 1.69
N ILE A 111 -7.93 20.45 1.37
CA ILE A 111 -7.40 20.45 0.00
C ILE A 111 -6.40 19.32 -0.24
N PHE A 112 -5.95 18.66 0.81
CA PHE A 112 -5.02 17.54 0.74
C PHE A 112 -5.76 16.24 0.48
N ARG A 113 -5.17 15.40 -0.37
CA ARG A 113 -5.74 14.11 -0.75
C ARG A 113 -5.04 13.01 0.05
N ALA A 114 -5.80 12.12 0.69
CA ALA A 114 -5.30 10.87 1.22
C ALA A 114 -5.84 9.68 0.44
N TYR A 115 -5.12 8.55 0.48
CA TYR A 115 -5.63 7.29 -0.06
C TYR A 115 -6.82 6.80 0.75
N THR A 116 -7.61 5.89 0.20
CA THR A 116 -8.81 5.38 0.88
C THR A 116 -8.72 3.88 1.12
N ASN A 117 -9.26 3.44 2.25
CA ASN A 117 -9.37 2.02 2.59
C ASN A 117 -10.51 1.30 1.86
N ASP A 118 -11.31 2.00 1.06
CA ASP A 118 -12.53 1.41 0.48
C ASP A 118 -12.17 0.39 -0.61
N LEU A 119 -12.18 -0.88 -0.20
CA LEU A 119 -11.91 -2.05 -1.02
C LEU A 119 -13.04 -2.35 -2.02
N SER A 120 -14.21 -1.72 -1.87
CA SER A 120 -15.39 -2.00 -2.68
C SER A 120 -15.24 -1.61 -4.16
N ASN A 121 -14.27 -0.76 -4.49
CA ASN A 121 -14.01 -0.23 -5.84
C ASN A 121 -12.56 -0.45 -6.34
N LYS A 122 -11.79 -1.39 -5.78
CA LYS A 122 -10.40 -1.68 -6.21
C LYS A 122 -10.25 -2.34 -7.59
N ALA A 123 -11.30 -2.33 -8.41
CA ALA A 123 -11.27 -2.95 -9.73
C ALA A 123 -10.46 -2.18 -10.80
N ALA A 124 -10.07 -0.91 -10.60
CA ALA A 124 -9.20 -0.22 -11.58
C ALA A 124 -8.57 1.11 -11.14
N THR A 125 -9.02 1.77 -10.07
CA THR A 125 -8.63 3.18 -9.82
C THR A 125 -8.27 3.41 -8.36
N ILE A 126 -7.10 4.01 -8.14
CA ILE A 126 -6.66 4.48 -6.82
C ILE A 126 -7.63 5.58 -6.37
N VAL A 127 -8.49 5.27 -5.40
CA VAL A 127 -9.47 6.21 -4.85
C VAL A 127 -8.82 7.03 -3.74
N HIS A 128 -8.98 8.35 -3.82
CA HIS A 128 -8.46 9.32 -2.86
C HIS A 128 -9.55 10.28 -2.39
N ASN A 129 -9.49 10.68 -1.12
CA ASN A 129 -10.44 11.61 -0.52
C ASN A 129 -9.75 12.86 0.01
N PHE A 130 -10.47 13.98 0.02
CA PHE A 130 -10.00 15.21 0.64
C PHE A 130 -10.06 15.10 2.17
N VAL A 131 -8.93 15.32 2.83
CA VAL A 131 -8.79 15.17 4.28
C VAL A 131 -9.15 16.46 4.99
N THR A 132 -10.06 16.40 5.96
CA THR A 132 -10.41 17.53 6.81
C THR A 132 -9.49 17.60 8.02
N GLY A 133 -8.59 18.59 8.04
CA GLY A 133 -7.78 18.91 9.22
C GLY A 133 -6.64 17.92 9.50
N LEU A 134 -5.46 18.20 8.95
CA LEU A 134 -4.24 17.41 9.13
C LEU A 134 -3.59 17.52 10.54
N THR A 135 -4.31 18.09 11.50
CA THR A 135 -3.77 18.45 12.83
C THR A 135 -3.91 17.34 13.88
N GLN A 136 -4.68 16.30 13.58
CA GLN A 136 -5.03 15.25 14.56
C GLN A 136 -4.16 14.00 14.44
N MET A 137 -3.52 13.75 13.29
CA MET A 137 -2.76 12.53 13.01
C MET A 137 -1.45 12.85 12.29
N SER A 138 -0.44 12.01 12.48
CA SER A 138 0.78 12.04 11.68
C SER A 138 0.51 11.37 10.34
N TYR A 139 0.55 12.15 9.26
CA TYR A 139 0.42 11.62 7.90
C TYR A 139 1.78 11.20 7.34
N PHE A 140 1.75 10.19 6.48
CA PHE A 140 2.93 9.63 5.84
C PHE A 140 2.98 9.97 4.34
N VAL A 141 4.21 10.11 3.83
CA VAL A 141 4.49 10.11 2.40
C VAL A 141 5.62 9.11 2.14
N VAL A 142 5.48 8.27 1.13
CA VAL A 142 6.49 7.26 0.79
C VAL A 142 7.41 7.83 -0.28
N LYS A 143 8.73 7.60 -0.18
CA LYS A 143 9.68 7.97 -1.23
C LYS A 143 9.61 6.93 -2.36
N ASP A 144 9.57 7.42 -3.60
CA ASP A 144 9.65 6.61 -4.82
C ASP A 144 8.60 5.48 -4.89
N ALA A 145 7.40 5.76 -4.38
CA ALA A 145 6.27 4.83 -4.43
C ALA A 145 5.86 4.51 -5.87
N THR A 146 5.80 3.22 -6.18
CA THR A 146 5.32 2.67 -7.44
C THR A 146 3.80 2.62 -7.47
N SER A 147 3.22 2.38 -8.65
CA SER A 147 1.78 2.16 -8.80
C SER A 147 1.26 0.96 -7.99
N TYR A 148 2.12 -0.03 -7.69
CA TYR A 148 1.78 -1.18 -6.86
C TYR A 148 1.69 -0.80 -5.38
N ASP A 149 2.66 -0.04 -4.87
CA ASP A 149 2.69 0.41 -3.47
C ASP A 149 1.44 1.21 -3.12
N LYS A 150 0.98 2.04 -4.06
CA LYS A 150 -0.23 2.86 -3.92
C LYS A 150 -1.51 2.05 -3.66
N LYS A 151 -1.56 0.76 -4.01
CA LYS A 151 -2.73 -0.12 -3.75
C LYS A 151 -2.85 -0.53 -2.27
N TYR A 152 -1.74 -0.45 -1.53
CA TYR A 152 -1.62 -0.79 -0.12
C TYR A 152 -1.66 0.45 0.80
N MET A 153 -1.68 1.65 0.22
CA MET A 153 -1.79 2.89 0.98
C MET A 153 -3.22 3.10 1.49
N ASN A 154 -3.33 3.53 2.74
CA ASN A 154 -4.59 3.86 3.44
C ASN A 154 -4.73 5.38 3.65
N ASP A 155 -5.75 5.76 4.42
CA ASP A 155 -6.06 7.13 4.83
C ASP A 155 -4.96 7.84 5.65
N GLU A 156 -3.93 7.12 6.11
CA GLU A 156 -2.75 7.70 6.76
C GLU A 156 -1.72 8.25 5.75
N PHE A 157 -1.85 7.91 4.45
CA PHE A 157 -0.93 8.35 3.40
C PHE A 157 -1.51 9.49 2.58
N LEU A 158 -0.72 10.53 2.35
CA LEU A 158 -1.09 11.62 1.45
C LEU A 158 -0.66 11.35 0.00
N CYS A 159 -1.53 11.70 -0.94
CA CYS A 159 -1.23 11.65 -2.36
C CYS A 159 -0.35 12.83 -2.78
N TYR A 160 0.60 12.54 -3.65
CA TYR A 160 1.43 13.52 -4.34
C TYR A 160 1.71 13.00 -5.76
N ASP A 161 1.87 13.93 -6.70
CA ASP A 161 2.10 13.67 -8.12
C ASP A 161 3.56 13.98 -8.50
N THR A 162 4.23 14.91 -7.81
CA THR A 162 5.61 15.32 -8.12
C THR A 162 6.56 15.25 -6.91
N PHE A 163 7.86 15.15 -7.17
CA PHE A 163 8.90 15.20 -6.14
C PHE A 163 8.82 16.49 -5.32
N GLN A 164 8.66 17.64 -5.98
CA GLN A 164 8.57 18.95 -5.32
C GLN A 164 7.36 19.04 -4.39
N GLU A 165 6.23 18.46 -4.79
CA GLU A 165 5.02 18.40 -3.97
C GLU A 165 5.23 17.55 -2.72
N ARG A 166 5.90 16.40 -2.85
CA ARG A 166 6.30 15.58 -1.69
C ARG A 166 7.16 16.37 -0.71
N GLU A 167 8.19 17.05 -1.18
CA GLU A 167 9.06 17.86 -0.31
C GLU A 167 8.29 18.98 0.39
N ARG A 168 7.36 19.64 -0.32
CA ARG A 168 6.47 20.66 0.26
C ARG A 168 5.50 20.09 1.29
N LEU A 169 5.00 18.85 1.11
CA LEU A 169 4.21 18.17 2.13
C LEU A 169 5.03 17.89 3.40
N VAL A 170 6.27 17.42 3.24
CA VAL A 170 7.16 17.20 4.38
C VAL A 170 7.48 18.53 5.08
N SER A 171 7.80 19.59 4.35
CA SER A 171 8.26 20.87 4.93
C SER A 171 7.14 21.77 5.47
N TYR A 172 5.96 21.80 4.85
CA TYR A 172 4.86 22.67 5.25
C TYR A 172 3.88 21.99 6.20
N ILE A 173 3.57 20.72 5.95
CA ILE A 173 2.61 19.96 6.75
C ILE A 173 3.31 19.23 7.89
N GLY A 174 4.60 18.89 7.73
CA GLY A 174 5.32 18.06 8.69
C GLY A 174 4.98 16.58 8.54
N CYS A 175 4.68 16.12 7.32
CA CYS A 175 4.46 14.71 7.04
C CYS A 175 5.73 13.91 7.27
N VAL A 176 5.59 12.70 7.80
CA VAL A 176 6.72 11.79 7.97
C VAL A 176 7.03 11.15 6.62
N SER A 177 8.26 11.34 6.14
CA SER A 177 8.74 10.70 4.92
C SER A 177 9.32 9.33 5.22
N LEU A 178 8.72 8.29 4.64
CA LEU A 178 9.15 6.90 4.75
C LEU A 178 9.94 6.48 3.51
N THR A 179 10.98 5.66 3.69
CA THR A 179 11.54 4.93 2.54
C THR A 179 10.57 3.83 2.11
N ARG A 180 10.77 3.32 0.89
CA ARG A 180 9.93 2.22 0.39
C ARG A 180 10.13 0.96 1.23
N CYS A 181 11.35 0.65 1.68
CA CYS A 181 11.61 -0.46 2.61
C CYS A 181 10.83 -0.31 3.93
N GLN A 182 10.85 0.88 4.55
CA GLN A 182 10.11 1.14 5.80
C GLN A 182 8.60 1.02 5.62
N PHE A 183 8.07 1.51 4.50
CA PHE A 183 6.66 1.37 4.15
C PHE A 183 6.26 -0.11 4.05
N TRP A 184 7.04 -0.90 3.32
CA TRP A 184 6.79 -2.33 3.17
C TRP A 184 6.82 -3.06 4.50
N LYS A 185 7.88 -2.86 5.31
CA LYS A 185 8.02 -3.48 6.63
C LYS A 185 6.83 -3.21 7.54
N ARG A 186 6.36 -1.95 7.60
CA ARG A 186 5.37 -1.52 8.60
C ARG A 186 3.92 -1.69 8.15
N PHE A 187 3.63 -1.56 6.86
CA PHE A 187 2.25 -1.47 6.36
C PHE A 187 1.88 -2.59 5.40
N VAL A 188 2.81 -3.07 4.57
CA VAL A 188 2.49 -4.09 3.56
C VAL A 188 2.67 -5.49 4.11
N LEU A 189 3.82 -5.80 4.73
CA LEU A 189 4.11 -7.16 5.22
C LEU A 189 3.06 -7.71 6.20
N PRO A 190 2.54 -6.94 7.18
CA PRO A 190 1.49 -7.44 8.06
C PRO A 190 0.19 -7.80 7.32
N GLN A 191 -0.13 -7.09 6.22
CA GLN A 191 -1.31 -7.38 5.40
C GLN A 191 -1.10 -8.60 4.50
N LEU A 192 0.15 -8.93 4.14
CA LEU A 192 0.46 -10.13 3.36
C LEU A 192 0.33 -11.40 4.20
N GLU A 193 0.63 -11.31 5.51
CA GLU A 193 0.49 -12.42 6.46
C GLU A 193 -0.97 -12.73 6.81
N GLU A 194 -1.84 -11.72 6.74
CA GLU A 194 -3.26 -11.88 7.04
C GLU A 194 -4.04 -12.38 5.80
N VAL A 195 -4.60 -13.59 5.90
CA VAL A 195 -5.61 -14.10 4.95
C VAL A 195 -7.00 -13.92 5.53
N LYS A 196 -7.81 -13.05 4.91
CA LYS A 196 -9.19 -12.82 5.34
C LYS A 196 -10.11 -13.90 4.74
N GLU A 197 -11.04 -14.38 5.53
CA GLU A 197 -11.95 -15.48 5.14
C GLU A 197 -12.87 -15.12 3.96
N ASN A 198 -13.09 -13.83 3.72
CA ASN A 198 -13.96 -13.28 2.68
C ASN A 198 -13.20 -12.67 1.50
N GLU A 199 -11.93 -13.04 1.30
CA GLU A 199 -11.14 -12.52 0.19
C GLU A 199 -11.78 -12.79 -1.17
N THR A 200 -11.78 -11.75 -1.98
CA THR A 200 -12.11 -11.80 -3.40
C THR A 200 -10.93 -12.35 -4.19
N MET A 201 -11.20 -12.96 -5.35
CA MET A 201 -10.12 -13.46 -6.21
C MET A 201 -9.16 -12.36 -6.67
N GLU A 202 -9.64 -11.12 -6.79
CA GLU A 202 -8.81 -9.98 -7.17
C GLU A 202 -7.84 -9.58 -6.04
N GLU A 203 -8.25 -9.66 -4.77
CA GLU A 203 -7.36 -9.43 -3.62
C GLU A 203 -6.27 -10.49 -3.53
N VAL A 204 -6.62 -11.76 -3.76
CA VAL A 204 -5.64 -12.85 -3.81
C VAL A 204 -4.63 -12.61 -4.93
N ARG A 205 -5.09 -12.27 -6.13
CA ARG A 205 -4.22 -11.97 -7.27
C ARG A 205 -3.33 -10.76 -7.01
N MET A 206 -3.88 -9.67 -6.46
CA MET A 206 -3.10 -8.49 -6.08
C MET A 206 -2.01 -8.82 -5.04
N ARG A 207 -2.29 -9.72 -4.10
CA ARG A 207 -1.30 -10.22 -3.13
C ARG A 207 -0.18 -10.98 -3.83
N VAL A 208 -0.53 -11.95 -4.68
CA VAL A 208 0.46 -12.76 -5.43
C VAL A 208 1.33 -11.86 -6.31
N ASP A 209 0.73 -10.94 -7.06
CA ASP A 209 1.45 -9.99 -7.92
C ASP A 209 2.39 -9.10 -7.08
N ALA A 210 1.96 -8.65 -5.91
CA ALA A 210 2.78 -7.82 -5.03
C ALA A 210 3.96 -8.60 -4.46
N ILE A 211 3.75 -9.84 -4.01
CA ILE A 211 4.83 -10.71 -3.52
C ILE A 211 5.81 -10.99 -4.66
N ASN A 212 5.35 -11.36 -5.84
CA ASN A 212 6.22 -11.68 -6.98
C ASN A 212 7.05 -10.48 -7.42
N ASN A 213 6.44 -9.29 -7.55
CA ASN A 213 7.20 -8.07 -7.85
C ASN A 213 8.21 -7.75 -6.75
N MET A 214 7.82 -7.90 -5.49
CA MET A 214 8.69 -7.63 -4.37
C MET A 214 9.88 -8.61 -4.31
N LEU A 215 9.68 -9.90 -4.55
CA LEU A 215 10.74 -10.90 -4.57
C LEU A 215 11.69 -10.68 -5.75
N LEU A 216 11.16 -10.46 -6.95
CA LEU A 216 11.94 -10.46 -8.18
C LEU A 216 12.60 -9.11 -8.49
N VAL A 217 11.97 -8.00 -8.08
CA VAL A 217 12.41 -6.64 -8.46
C VAL A 217 12.94 -5.86 -7.26
N ASP A 218 12.20 -5.86 -6.15
CA ASP A 218 12.45 -4.90 -5.08
C ASP A 218 13.38 -5.43 -3.98
N LEU A 219 13.46 -6.75 -3.82
CA LEU A 219 14.22 -7.41 -2.76
C LEU A 219 15.69 -6.95 -2.70
N PRO A 220 16.45 -6.85 -3.82
CA PRO A 220 17.83 -6.35 -3.76
C PRO A 220 17.92 -4.93 -3.22
N THR A 221 17.00 -4.06 -3.63
CA THR A 221 16.96 -2.66 -3.19
C THR A 221 16.63 -2.58 -1.70
N PHE A 222 15.63 -3.34 -1.23
CA PHE A 222 15.26 -3.38 0.18
C PHE A 222 16.36 -3.95 1.07
N CYS A 223 17.07 -4.98 0.61
CA CYS A 223 18.23 -5.52 1.34
C CYS A 223 19.39 -4.52 1.38
N SER A 224 19.56 -3.68 0.35
CA SER A 224 20.60 -2.63 0.36
C SER A 224 20.26 -1.45 1.29
N GLU A 225 18.96 -1.16 1.48
CA GLU A 225 18.50 -0.16 2.44
C GLU A 225 18.57 -0.69 3.89
N ASP A 226 18.33 -1.99 4.08
CA ASP A 226 18.18 -2.59 5.39
C ASP A 226 18.54 -4.09 5.38
N ASP A 227 19.68 -4.42 6.00
CA ASP A 227 20.22 -5.79 6.05
C ASP A 227 19.28 -6.78 6.79
N GLU A 228 18.45 -6.30 7.71
CA GLU A 228 17.52 -7.14 8.47
C GLU A 228 16.26 -7.48 7.65
N PHE A 229 15.98 -6.76 6.55
CA PHE A 229 14.79 -6.98 5.74
C PHE A 229 14.69 -8.43 5.28
N ARG A 230 15.81 -9.03 4.85
CA ARG A 230 15.87 -10.44 4.44
C ARG A 230 15.52 -11.40 5.56
N ASN A 231 16.00 -11.15 6.77
CA ASN A 231 15.73 -11.98 7.95
C ASN A 231 14.28 -11.85 8.42
N ILE A 232 13.68 -10.67 8.25
CA ILE A 232 12.27 -10.46 8.53
C ILE A 232 11.42 -11.27 7.55
N LEU A 233 11.71 -11.21 6.25
CA LEU A 233 10.96 -11.97 5.25
C LEU A 233 11.08 -13.48 5.42
N SER A 234 12.27 -13.98 5.77
CA SER A 234 12.45 -15.42 5.98
C SER A 234 11.56 -15.98 7.10
N GLY A 235 11.14 -15.13 8.03
CA GLY A 235 10.28 -15.47 9.16
C GLY A 235 8.80 -15.09 9.02
N ILE A 236 8.38 -14.40 7.94
CA ILE A 236 6.97 -14.01 7.74
C ILE A 236 6.22 -15.05 6.92
N LYS A 237 4.99 -15.36 7.34
CA LYS A 237 4.10 -16.28 6.63
C LYS A 237 3.35 -15.60 5.50
N PHE A 238 3.97 -15.50 4.33
CA PHE A 238 3.33 -14.88 3.16
C PHE A 238 3.23 -15.81 1.94
N ILE A 239 3.83 -17.00 1.99
CA ILE A 239 3.85 -17.93 0.85
C ILE A 239 2.71 -18.95 0.99
N PRO A 240 1.76 -19.00 0.04
CA PRO A 240 0.75 -20.04 -0.04
C PRO A 240 1.36 -21.41 -0.29
N THR A 241 0.77 -22.44 0.29
CA THR A 241 1.22 -23.84 0.14
C THR A 241 0.47 -24.56 -0.99
N ALA A 242 1.14 -25.50 -1.69
CA ALA A 242 0.59 -26.23 -2.84
C ALA A 242 -0.66 -27.06 -2.52
N ALA A 243 -0.86 -27.44 -1.26
CA ALA A 243 -2.10 -28.12 -0.86
C ALA A 243 -3.35 -27.24 -1.02
N SER A 244 -3.20 -25.91 -1.09
CA SER A 244 -4.28 -24.96 -1.32
C SER A 244 -4.76 -24.95 -2.77
N ASP A 245 -3.90 -25.39 -3.72
CA ASP A 245 -4.15 -25.33 -5.17
C ASP A 245 -4.90 -26.54 -5.73
N VAL A 246 -5.14 -27.57 -4.91
CA VAL A 246 -5.82 -28.79 -5.35
C VAL A 246 -7.29 -28.48 -5.65
N GLN A 247 -7.57 -28.12 -6.90
CA GLN A 247 -8.91 -28.15 -7.46
C GLN A 247 -9.49 -29.57 -7.34
N PRO A 248 -10.79 -29.74 -7.01
CA PRO A 248 -11.43 -31.03 -7.17
C PRO A 248 -11.35 -31.40 -8.65
N SER A 249 -10.70 -32.53 -8.91
CA SER A 249 -10.52 -33.13 -10.23
C SER A 249 -11.78 -33.03 -11.08
N SER A 250 -11.57 -32.57 -12.31
CA SER A 250 -12.47 -32.65 -13.45
C SER A 250 -13.20 -34.00 -13.56
N SER A 251 -14.50 -33.98 -13.29
CA SER A 251 -15.46 -34.82 -13.99
C SER A 251 -16.72 -34.00 -14.20
N ALA A 252 -17.10 -33.89 -15.47
CA ALA A 252 -18.12 -33.01 -16.00
C ALA A 252 -19.53 -33.25 -15.41
N GLU A 253 -20.32 -32.17 -15.51
CA GLU A 253 -21.79 -32.14 -15.51
C GLU A 253 -22.52 -32.48 -14.20
N SER A 254 -22.87 -31.43 -13.44
CA SER A 254 -24.29 -31.07 -13.21
C SER A 254 -24.43 -29.89 -12.23
N THR A 255 -24.93 -28.80 -12.80
CA THR A 255 -25.96 -27.88 -12.29
C THR A 255 -26.13 -27.73 -10.76
N THR A 256 -25.87 -26.49 -10.30
CA THR A 256 -26.44 -25.87 -9.07
C THR A 256 -26.30 -26.63 -7.76
N ALA A 257 -25.19 -26.41 -7.04
CA ALA A 257 -25.18 -26.45 -5.59
C ALA A 257 -24.04 -25.56 -5.05
N ASN A 258 -24.44 -24.47 -4.40
CA ASN A 258 -23.63 -23.78 -3.40
C ASN A 258 -23.16 -24.81 -2.37
N ILE A 259 -21.84 -24.99 -2.21
CA ILE A 259 -21.15 -25.23 -0.94
C ILE A 259 -19.68 -24.83 -1.19
N SER A 260 -19.40 -23.58 -0.86
CA SER A 260 -18.06 -23.04 -0.63
C SER A 260 -17.45 -23.77 0.56
N VAL A 261 -16.72 -24.86 0.33
CA VAL A 261 -15.60 -25.23 1.20
C VAL A 261 -14.34 -24.74 0.49
N ARG A 262 -14.17 -23.41 0.46
CA ARG A 262 -12.88 -22.80 0.11
C ARG A 262 -11.88 -23.29 1.15
N LYS A 263 -11.04 -24.25 0.76
CA LYS A 263 -9.95 -24.76 1.58
C LYS A 263 -9.14 -23.54 2.03
N ARG A 264 -8.95 -23.38 3.34
CA ARG A 264 -8.26 -22.24 3.94
C ARG A 264 -6.84 -22.20 3.35
N THR A 265 -6.47 -21.10 2.68
CA THR A 265 -5.11 -20.93 2.17
C THR A 265 -4.15 -20.93 3.35
N ILE A 266 -3.26 -21.90 3.39
CA ILE A 266 -2.26 -22.00 4.45
C ILE A 266 -1.03 -21.24 3.97
N LEU A 267 -0.71 -20.14 4.65
CA LEU A 267 0.54 -19.40 4.46
C LEU A 267 1.63 -19.94 5.38
N LYS A 268 2.84 -20.09 4.83
CA LYS A 268 4.05 -20.47 5.57
C LYS A 268 5.18 -19.51 5.28
N CYS A 269 6.20 -19.52 6.14
CA CYS A 269 7.41 -18.75 5.92
C CYS A 269 8.29 -19.43 4.87
N PRO A 270 9.08 -18.69 4.07
CA PRO A 270 10.03 -19.28 3.13
C PRO A 270 10.96 -20.31 3.78
N SER A 271 11.40 -20.05 5.01
CA SER A 271 12.29 -20.92 5.78
C SER A 271 11.66 -22.23 6.27
N GLU A 272 10.32 -22.34 6.23
CA GLU A 272 9.60 -23.55 6.63
C GLU A 272 9.32 -24.49 5.45
N LEU A 273 9.47 -24.00 4.21
CA LEU A 273 9.12 -24.70 2.98
C LEU A 273 10.31 -25.42 2.35
N TYR A 274 10.02 -26.44 1.55
CA TYR A 274 10.98 -27.21 0.77
C TYR A 274 10.92 -26.83 -0.70
N ASP A 275 12.05 -27.04 -1.36
CA ASP A 275 12.22 -26.76 -2.78
C ASP A 275 11.54 -27.83 -3.66
N PRO A 276 10.55 -27.45 -4.50
CA PRO A 276 9.85 -28.40 -5.37
C PRO A 276 10.71 -28.94 -6.52
N ASP A 277 11.80 -28.27 -6.89
CA ASP A 277 12.72 -28.75 -7.95
C ASP A 277 13.50 -30.00 -7.52
N VAL A 278 13.61 -30.22 -6.20
CA VAL A 278 14.31 -31.39 -5.67
C VAL A 278 13.35 -32.57 -5.64
N THR A 279 13.47 -33.44 -6.63
CA THR A 279 12.58 -34.59 -6.84
C THR A 279 12.50 -35.50 -5.62
N GLN A 280 13.60 -35.71 -4.88
CA GLN A 280 13.59 -36.53 -3.66
C GLN A 280 12.72 -35.91 -2.55
N LEU A 281 12.79 -34.58 -2.37
CA LEU A 281 11.95 -33.89 -1.39
C LEU A 281 10.48 -34.03 -1.75
N ARG A 282 10.16 -33.80 -3.04
CA ARG A 282 8.80 -33.87 -3.56
C ARG A 282 8.16 -35.25 -3.43
N ALA A 283 8.96 -36.31 -3.52
CA ALA A 283 8.50 -37.68 -3.32
C ALA A 283 8.23 -38.02 -1.85
N LEU A 284 8.95 -37.39 -0.91
CA LEU A 284 8.93 -37.74 0.51
C LEU A 284 7.99 -36.87 1.36
N MET A 285 7.91 -35.57 1.07
CA MET A 285 7.20 -34.58 1.89
C MET A 285 5.72 -34.41 1.48
N ASP A 286 4.92 -33.77 2.33
CA ASP A 286 3.52 -33.50 2.04
C ASP A 286 3.35 -32.22 1.18
N LEU A 287 2.26 -32.12 0.42
CA LEU A 287 1.97 -30.94 -0.43
C LEU A 287 1.88 -29.61 0.37
N ASN A 288 1.63 -29.67 1.68
CA ASN A 288 1.62 -28.51 2.57
C ASN A 288 3.02 -27.96 2.84
N ASP A 289 4.08 -28.70 2.50
CA ASP A 289 5.46 -28.34 2.79
C ASP A 289 6.16 -27.69 1.60
N PHE A 290 5.44 -27.51 0.48
CA PHE A 290 5.91 -26.85 -0.73
C PHE A 290 5.16 -25.55 -1.00
N PRO A 291 5.82 -24.56 -1.63
CA PRO A 291 5.14 -23.37 -2.12
C PRO A 291 4.09 -23.73 -3.19
N SER A 292 3.07 -22.88 -3.36
CA SER A 292 2.03 -23.05 -4.39
C SER A 292 2.60 -22.97 -5.81
N GLU A 293 1.83 -23.44 -6.79
CA GLU A 293 2.27 -23.50 -8.20
C GLU A 293 2.67 -22.12 -8.74
N ASP A 294 1.99 -21.06 -8.28
CA ASP A 294 2.29 -19.66 -8.62
C ASP A 294 3.72 -19.21 -8.24
N TYR A 295 4.38 -19.91 -7.31
CA TYR A 295 5.75 -19.64 -6.85
C TYR A 295 6.75 -20.70 -7.31
N SER A 296 6.34 -21.61 -8.19
CA SER A 296 7.21 -22.66 -8.74
C SER A 296 8.06 -22.18 -9.92
N ALA A 297 7.97 -20.89 -10.30
CA ALA A 297 8.83 -20.33 -11.34
C ALA A 297 10.31 -20.32 -10.89
N PRO A 298 11.27 -20.71 -11.75
CA PRO A 298 12.69 -20.83 -11.37
C PRO A 298 13.28 -19.57 -10.75
N GLU A 299 12.92 -18.39 -11.26
CA GLU A 299 13.41 -17.09 -10.76
C GLU A 299 12.92 -16.81 -9.34
N ILE A 300 11.68 -17.19 -9.04
CA ILE A 300 11.08 -17.08 -7.72
C ILE A 300 11.76 -18.08 -6.78
N LEU A 301 11.92 -19.35 -7.20
CA LEU A 301 12.57 -20.38 -6.39
C LEU A 301 14.01 -20.02 -6.03
N ILE A 302 14.80 -19.47 -6.96
CA ILE A 302 16.15 -18.95 -6.67
C ILE A 302 16.08 -17.92 -5.54
N THR A 303 15.11 -17.00 -5.61
CA THR A 303 14.94 -15.97 -4.59
C THR A 303 14.49 -16.57 -3.26
N LEU A 304 13.55 -17.52 -3.25
CA LEU A 304 13.09 -18.21 -2.04
C LEU A 304 14.21 -19.02 -1.38
N ARG A 305 15.12 -19.64 -2.14
CA ARG A 305 16.35 -20.27 -1.61
C ARG A 305 17.19 -19.26 -0.85
N THR A 306 17.33 -18.03 -1.34
CA THR A 306 18.02 -16.97 -0.59
C THR A 306 17.28 -16.60 0.71
N LEU A 307 15.95 -16.72 0.75
CA LEU A 307 15.14 -16.48 1.95
C LEU A 307 15.08 -17.68 2.91
N GLY A 308 15.71 -18.80 2.59
CA GLY A 308 15.80 -19.97 3.48
C GLY A 308 15.01 -21.19 3.04
N LEU A 309 14.49 -21.24 1.80
CA LEU A 309 13.85 -22.43 1.24
C LEU A 309 14.78 -23.64 1.36
N LYS A 310 14.29 -24.72 1.95
CA LYS A 310 15.08 -25.91 2.26
C LYS A 310 15.29 -26.75 1.00
N THR A 311 16.55 -26.94 0.64
CA THR A 311 16.95 -27.80 -0.48
C THR A 311 17.43 -29.19 -0.06
N ASN A 312 17.65 -29.40 1.24
CA ASN A 312 18.17 -30.65 1.81
C ASN A 312 17.30 -31.12 2.98
N LEU A 313 17.32 -32.42 3.24
CA LEU A 313 16.73 -33.03 4.44
C LEU A 313 17.76 -33.08 5.55
N THR A 314 17.35 -32.69 6.76
CA THR A 314 18.08 -33.01 7.98
C THR A 314 17.61 -34.36 8.51
N TRP A 315 18.46 -35.08 9.25
CA TRP A 315 18.10 -36.37 9.84
C TRP A 315 16.87 -36.31 10.74
N ASP A 316 16.66 -35.19 11.45
CA ASP A 316 15.44 -34.98 12.25
C ASP A 316 14.18 -34.99 11.38
N VAL A 317 14.21 -34.31 10.22
CA VAL A 317 13.09 -34.31 9.27
C VAL A 317 12.87 -35.69 8.68
N VAL A 318 13.95 -36.43 8.37
CA VAL A 318 13.85 -37.81 7.88
C VAL A 318 13.14 -38.71 8.92
N LEU A 319 13.48 -38.56 10.20
CA LEU A 319 12.82 -39.28 11.29
C LEU A 319 11.35 -38.88 11.44
N ASP A 320 11.03 -37.59 11.34
CA ASP A 320 9.65 -37.11 11.40
C ASP A 320 8.83 -37.59 10.19
N CYS A 321 9.43 -37.64 9.00
CA CYS A 321 8.84 -38.27 7.81
C CYS A 321 8.55 -39.75 8.04
N ALA A 322 9.50 -40.50 8.62
CA ALA A 322 9.31 -41.92 8.92
C ALA A 322 8.13 -42.12 9.90
N ARG A 323 8.05 -41.31 10.96
CA ARG A 323 6.93 -41.31 11.92
C ARG A 323 5.60 -40.94 11.27
N SER A 324 5.60 -39.95 10.36
CA SER A 324 4.41 -39.53 9.61
C SER A 324 3.89 -40.66 8.71
N ILE A 325 4.79 -41.31 7.95
CA ILE A 325 4.46 -42.47 7.09
C ILE A 325 3.91 -43.63 7.93
N GLU A 326 4.54 -43.93 9.07
CA GLU A 326 4.08 -44.95 10.01
C GLU A 326 2.66 -44.66 10.49
N SER A 327 2.39 -43.44 10.97
CA SER A 327 1.06 -43.02 11.43
C SER A 327 0.00 -43.17 10.33
N GLN A 328 0.33 -42.76 9.10
CA GLN A 328 -0.58 -42.87 7.94
C GLN A 328 -0.88 -44.33 7.55
N CYS A 329 0.00 -45.29 7.89
CA CYS A 329 -0.23 -46.71 7.66
C CYS A 329 -1.19 -47.32 8.71
N PHE A 330 -1.18 -46.80 9.93
CA PHE A 330 -2.00 -47.28 11.06
C PHE A 330 -3.41 -46.68 11.09
N ASP A 331 -3.60 -45.49 10.52
CA ASP A 331 -4.95 -44.91 10.41
C ASP A 331 -5.86 -45.80 9.53
N ASN A 332 -7.03 -46.15 10.08
CA ASN A 332 -7.95 -47.13 9.49
C ASN A 332 -8.78 -46.60 8.31
N ASN A 333 -8.61 -45.33 7.95
CA ASN A 333 -9.45 -44.66 6.98
C ASN A 333 -8.70 -44.53 5.64
N GLU A 334 -9.25 -45.22 4.64
CA GLU A 334 -8.92 -45.15 3.20
C GLU A 334 -7.70 -45.96 2.72
N ARG A 335 -7.96 -46.95 1.85
CA ARG A 335 -6.93 -47.74 1.15
C ARG A 335 -5.95 -46.86 0.35
N LYS A 336 -6.44 -45.76 -0.22
CA LYS A 336 -5.63 -44.80 -1.00
C LYS A 336 -4.53 -44.17 -0.15
N GLN A 337 -4.82 -43.80 1.10
CA GLN A 337 -3.82 -43.21 2.00
C GLN A 337 -2.72 -44.23 2.35
N LYS A 338 -3.09 -45.49 2.56
CA LYS A 338 -2.12 -46.56 2.82
C LYS A 338 -1.22 -46.85 1.62
N ASP A 339 -1.76 -46.79 0.40
CA ASP A 339 -0.95 -47.00 -0.80
C ASP A 339 0.00 -45.82 -1.06
N LEU A 340 -0.44 -44.58 -0.81
CA LEU A 340 0.45 -43.41 -0.84
C LEU A 340 1.57 -43.49 0.22
N ALA A 341 1.23 -43.92 1.44
CA ALA A 341 2.21 -44.09 2.52
C ALA A 341 3.24 -45.19 2.17
N LYS A 342 2.83 -46.27 1.51
CA LYS A 342 3.77 -47.30 1.02
C LYS A 342 4.72 -46.76 -0.05
N GLU A 343 4.23 -45.99 -1.01
CA GLU A 343 5.09 -45.38 -2.03
C GLU A 343 6.08 -44.39 -1.40
N ARG A 344 5.61 -43.52 -0.50
CA ARG A 344 6.50 -42.63 0.31
C ARG A 344 7.53 -43.42 1.11
N GLY A 345 7.14 -44.55 1.69
CA GLY A 345 8.04 -45.44 2.43
C GLY A 345 9.13 -46.07 1.56
N LYS A 346 8.81 -46.46 0.31
CA LYS A 346 9.82 -46.94 -0.64
C LYS A 346 10.82 -45.85 -1.01
N GLU A 347 10.33 -44.63 -1.27
CA GLU A 347 11.17 -43.48 -1.58
C GLU A 347 12.08 -43.10 -0.39
N LEU A 348 11.57 -43.20 0.84
CA LEU A 348 12.37 -43.03 2.04
C LEU A 348 13.51 -44.05 2.14
N LEU A 349 13.23 -45.33 1.87
CA LEU A 349 14.25 -46.38 1.88
C LEU A 349 15.30 -46.15 0.78
N SER A 350 14.86 -45.83 -0.43
CA SER A 350 15.74 -45.47 -1.56
C SER A 350 16.66 -44.29 -1.20
N PHE A 351 16.12 -43.27 -0.54
CA PHE A 351 16.90 -42.13 -0.06
C PHE A 351 17.95 -42.54 0.98
N LEU A 352 17.59 -43.41 1.95
CA LEU A 352 18.51 -43.89 2.98
C LEU A 352 19.63 -44.75 2.37
N ASP A 353 19.31 -45.58 1.39
CA ASP A 353 20.29 -46.42 0.69
C ASP A 353 21.34 -45.57 -0.04
N ILE A 354 20.92 -44.46 -0.67
CA ILE A 354 21.84 -43.55 -1.38
C ILE A 354 22.70 -42.70 -0.43
N GLN A 355 22.17 -42.33 0.75
CA GLN A 355 22.87 -41.45 1.71
C GLN A 355 23.72 -42.21 2.74
N CYS A 356 23.53 -43.53 2.89
CA CYS A 356 24.29 -44.37 3.83
C CYS A 356 25.43 -45.16 3.18
N GLU A 357 25.62 -45.06 1.86
CA GLU A 357 26.86 -45.46 1.15
C GLU A 357 27.90 -44.34 1.18
#